data_AF-A0A9P0C7N2-F1
#
_entry.id   AF-A0A9P0C7N2-F1
#
_cell.length_a   1.000
_cell.length_b   1.000
_cell.length_c   1.000
_cell.angle_alpha   90.00
_cell.angle_beta   90.00
_cell.angle_gamma   90.00
#
_symmetry.space_group_name_H-M   'P 1'
#
loop_
_entity.id
_entity.type
_entity.pdbx_description
1 polymer ?
#
loop_
_entity_poly.entity_id
_entity_poly.type
_entity_poly.pdbx_seq_one_letter_code
_entity_poly.pdbx_strand_id
1 'polypeptide(L)'
;MTSVFRTAIDECNRLWVMDAGKIGDIQYCPPQLLAFDLDTDTLLYRHVVNASSYIATSLFITPVVDVRGSGPGDCGDTFVYVADVSGFGILVVDVANDRSWRVTHRLMFPFPNHGTFTIEGESFDLMDGVLGMALSPYRPGRDRYLYFHALASVTENVVRTKVLRNDSFIENPNAEPKSINAFPDERPNQAAAEAMDRNGILYFGLMEPPSIWCWNSASEFKRRNFHQLAVNRETLQFASGVKVINNLKGEQELWVLTSSFQRVMTGSLDNSRVNYRIHAEKINNLLANSPCANVPKGQNHGYQANLIIPSEGYQRGTLRYGAVSYL
;
A
#
# COMPACT_ATOMS: atom_id res chain seq x y z
N MET A 1 0.92 17.52 15.76
CA MET A 1 0.67 16.19 15.19
C MET A 1 -0.29 15.49 16.11
N THR A 2 -1.32 14.85 15.56
CA THR A 2 -2.44 14.31 16.34
C THR A 2 -2.37 12.79 16.43
N SER A 3 -2.33 12.09 15.29
CA SER A 3 -2.28 10.62 15.26
C SER A 3 -1.65 10.11 13.97
N VAL A 4 -0.70 9.18 14.10
CA VAL A 4 0.07 8.60 13.00
C VAL A 4 -0.06 7.09 13.05
N PHE A 5 -0.45 6.47 11.93
CA PHE A 5 -0.63 5.02 11.83
C PHE A 5 0.58 4.33 11.19
N ARG A 6 1.11 4.88 10.10
CA ARG A 6 2.30 4.36 9.41
C ARG A 6 3.18 5.49 8.90
N THR A 7 4.44 5.15 8.72
CA THR A 7 5.48 6.04 8.19
C THR A 7 6.13 5.41 6.96
N ALA A 8 6.87 6.22 6.21
CA ALA A 8 7.73 5.75 5.13
C ALA A 8 9.08 6.47 5.20
N ILE A 9 10.14 5.79 4.78
CA ILE A 9 11.46 6.37 4.58
C ILE A 9 11.77 6.19 3.09
N ASP A 10 12.21 7.25 2.43
CA ASP A 10 12.61 7.19 1.03
C ASP A 10 14.13 7.07 0.86
N GLU A 11 14.58 6.94 -0.38
CA GLU A 11 16.00 6.87 -0.73
C GLU A 11 16.81 8.15 -0.44
N CYS A 12 16.16 9.21 0.03
CA CYS A 12 16.74 10.51 0.33
C CYS A 12 16.90 10.76 1.83
N ASN A 13 16.79 9.70 2.64
CA ASN A 13 16.79 9.78 4.11
C ASN A 13 15.72 10.72 4.67
N ARG A 14 14.57 10.84 3.99
CA ARG A 14 13.44 11.62 4.51
C ARG A 14 12.43 10.69 5.18
N LEU A 15 12.08 10.99 6.43
CA LEU A 15 10.98 10.33 7.14
C LEU A 15 9.66 11.01 6.81
N TRP A 16 8.79 10.30 6.12
CA TRP A 16 7.44 10.74 5.77
C TRP A 16 6.42 10.23 6.79
N VAL A 17 5.60 11.17 7.27
CA VAL A 17 4.62 10.96 8.32
C VAL A 17 3.28 11.49 7.87
N MET A 18 2.27 10.62 7.84
CA MET A 18 0.88 11.03 7.63
C MET A 18 0.19 11.18 8.99
N ASP A 19 -0.11 12.43 9.36
CA ASP A 19 -0.96 12.75 10.51
C ASP A 19 -2.43 12.79 10.08
N ALA A 20 -3.23 11.84 10.58
CA ALA A 20 -4.64 11.75 10.23
C ALA A 20 -5.49 12.90 10.79
N GLY A 21 -4.99 13.63 11.79
CA GLY A 21 -5.74 14.69 12.45
C GLY A 21 -6.94 14.23 13.29
N LYS A 22 -7.07 12.90 13.51
CA LYS A 22 -8.16 12.26 14.26
C LYS A 22 -7.66 11.59 15.55
N ILE A 23 -8.46 11.66 16.62
CA ILE A 23 -8.31 10.82 17.82
C ILE A 23 -9.64 10.09 18.01
N GLY A 24 -9.64 8.76 17.90
CA GLY A 24 -10.87 8.01 17.68
C GLY A 24 -11.59 8.52 16.42
N ASP A 25 -12.89 8.78 16.54
CA ASP A 25 -13.71 9.29 15.43
C ASP A 25 -13.75 10.82 15.32
N ILE A 26 -13.11 11.54 16.25
CA ILE A 26 -13.17 13.00 16.33
C ILE A 26 -12.04 13.62 15.50
N GLN A 27 -12.39 14.50 14.55
CA GLN A 27 -11.44 15.30 13.77
C GLN A 27 -11.03 16.56 14.57
N TYR A 28 -9.75 16.67 14.93
CA TYR A 28 -9.21 17.82 15.68
C TYR A 28 -8.52 18.85 14.78
N CYS A 29 -7.95 18.41 13.66
CA CYS A 29 -7.32 19.28 12.65
C CYS A 29 -7.38 18.62 11.27
N PRO A 30 -7.20 19.36 10.16
CA PRO A 30 -7.08 18.72 8.85
C PRO A 30 -5.94 17.69 8.83
N PRO A 31 -6.04 16.62 8.03
CA PRO A 31 -4.93 15.70 7.81
C PRO A 31 -3.72 16.45 7.22
N GLN A 32 -2.51 16.04 7.58
CA GLN A 32 -1.29 16.67 7.09
C GLN A 32 -0.20 15.64 6.83
N LEU A 33 0.53 15.83 5.73
CA LEU A 33 1.72 15.06 5.38
C LEU A 33 2.94 15.86 5.79
N LEU A 34 3.87 15.25 6.53
CA LEU A 34 5.13 15.85 6.92
C LEU A 34 6.31 15.04 6.40
N ALA A 35 7.42 15.70 6.08
CA ALA A 35 8.70 15.06 5.83
C ALA A 35 9.77 15.65 6.75
N PHE A 36 10.52 14.78 7.41
CA PHE A 36 11.63 15.14 8.29
C PHE A 36 12.94 14.63 7.70
N ASP A 37 14.01 15.40 7.85
CA ASP A 37 15.37 14.96 7.58
C ASP A 37 15.83 14.03 8.70
N LEU A 38 16.22 12.79 8.38
CA LEU A 38 16.71 11.82 9.36
C LEU A 38 18.15 12.10 9.82
N ASP A 39 18.92 12.89 9.07
CA ASP A 39 20.30 13.24 9.43
C ASP A 39 20.34 14.45 10.38
N THR A 40 19.38 15.37 10.25
CA THR A 40 19.34 16.62 11.03
C THR A 40 18.19 16.75 12.02
N ASP A 41 17.24 15.80 12.03
CA ASP A 41 16.02 15.84 12.83
C ASP A 41 15.15 17.10 12.58
N THR A 42 15.24 17.69 11.39
CA THR A 42 14.51 18.92 11.04
C THR A 42 13.29 18.64 10.16
N LEU A 43 12.25 19.48 10.30
CA LEU A 43 11.09 19.44 9.42
C LEU A 43 11.45 20.07 8.07
N LEU A 44 11.43 19.27 7.00
CA LEU A 44 11.72 19.70 5.63
C LEU A 44 10.47 20.17 4.88
N TYR A 45 9.35 19.47 5.09
CA TYR A 45 8.13 19.69 4.33
C TYR A 45 6.90 19.46 5.19
N ARG A 46 5.86 20.27 4.97
CA ARG A 46 4.54 20.08 5.55
C ARG A 46 3.48 20.48 4.54
N HIS A 47 2.60 19.55 4.22
CA HIS A 47 1.41 19.78 3.41
C HIS A 47 0.16 19.55 4.24
N VAL A 48 -0.69 20.58 4.34
CA VAL A 48 -2.01 20.46 4.98
C VAL A 48 -3.03 20.12 3.89
N VAL A 49 -3.70 18.98 4.01
CA VAL A 49 -4.61 18.49 2.98
C VAL A 49 -5.83 19.40 2.90
N ASN A 50 -6.14 19.86 1.69
CA ASN A 50 -7.32 20.69 1.45
C ASN A 50 -8.62 19.93 1.73
N ALA A 51 -9.63 20.63 2.25
CA ALA A 51 -10.94 20.05 2.58
C ALA A 51 -11.66 19.40 1.38
N SER A 52 -11.32 19.80 0.15
CA SER A 52 -11.84 19.17 -1.08
C SER A 52 -11.21 17.80 -1.39
N SER A 53 -10.10 17.44 -0.74
CA SER A 53 -9.34 16.20 -1.00
C SER A 53 -9.63 15.09 0.01
N TYR A 54 -10.57 15.29 0.94
CA TYR A 54 -11.02 14.27 1.88
C TYR A 54 -12.50 14.43 2.21
N ILE A 55 -13.11 13.36 2.73
CA ILE A 55 -14.51 13.33 3.16
C ILE A 55 -14.60 13.11 4.66
N ALA A 56 -15.77 13.25 5.25
CA ALA A 56 -15.95 13.11 6.70
C ALA A 56 -15.41 11.77 7.26
N THR A 57 -15.60 10.68 6.52
CA THR A 57 -15.14 9.35 6.92
C THR A 57 -13.66 9.11 6.64
N SER A 58 -12.96 9.99 5.93
CA SER A 58 -11.56 9.76 5.53
C SER A 58 -10.64 9.48 6.73
N LEU A 59 -9.77 8.50 6.57
CA LEU A 59 -8.73 8.13 7.51
C LEU A 59 -7.49 7.72 6.71
N PHE A 60 -6.58 8.67 6.50
CA PHE A 60 -5.34 8.47 5.76
C PHE A 60 -4.29 7.79 6.64
N ILE A 61 -3.86 6.58 6.29
CA ILE A 61 -3.01 5.78 7.19
C ILE A 61 -1.74 5.20 6.59
N THR A 62 -1.68 4.97 5.28
CA THR A 62 -0.51 4.31 4.65
C THR A 62 0.11 5.21 3.59
N PRO A 63 1.19 5.95 3.91
CA PRO A 63 1.96 6.68 2.91
C PRO A 63 2.93 5.76 2.16
N VAL A 64 3.03 5.96 0.85
CA VAL A 64 4.03 5.36 -0.04
C VAL A 64 4.65 6.47 -0.88
N VAL A 65 5.99 6.56 -0.87
CA VAL A 65 6.74 7.67 -1.46
C VAL A 65 7.33 7.24 -2.80
N ASP A 66 7.02 8.01 -3.85
CA ASP A 66 7.50 7.82 -5.21
C ASP A 66 8.48 8.95 -5.56
N VAL A 67 9.75 8.71 -5.24
CA VAL A 67 10.85 9.57 -5.70
C VAL A 67 11.24 9.14 -7.11
N ARG A 68 11.37 10.10 -8.01
CA ARG A 68 11.54 9.86 -9.45
C ARG A 68 12.75 10.58 -10.04
N GLY A 69 13.62 11.11 -9.21
CA GLY A 69 14.82 11.81 -9.66
C GLY A 69 15.74 10.96 -10.54
N SER A 70 16.58 11.65 -11.28
CA SER A 70 17.45 11.08 -12.31
C SER A 70 18.75 10.48 -11.75
N GLY A 71 19.06 10.68 -10.46
CA GLY A 71 20.26 10.17 -9.81
C GLY A 71 20.19 10.20 -8.28
N PRO A 72 21.24 9.70 -7.60
CA PRO A 72 21.30 9.70 -6.13
C PRO A 72 21.16 11.12 -5.57
N GLY A 73 20.25 11.31 -4.62
CA GLY A 73 20.00 12.62 -4.00
C GLY A 73 19.14 13.57 -4.81
N ASP A 74 18.71 13.20 -6.03
CA ASP A 74 17.69 13.95 -6.77
C ASP A 74 16.30 13.59 -6.25
N CYS A 75 15.81 14.40 -5.32
CA CYS A 75 14.59 14.12 -4.55
C CYS A 75 13.48 15.15 -4.83
N GLY A 76 13.67 16.00 -5.85
CA GLY A 76 12.76 17.09 -6.19
C GLY A 76 11.46 16.60 -6.83
N ASP A 77 11.54 15.63 -7.75
CA ASP A 77 10.37 14.95 -8.32
C ASP A 77 9.90 13.85 -7.37
N THR A 78 9.08 14.24 -6.39
CA THR A 78 8.49 13.33 -5.40
C THR A 78 6.97 13.42 -5.42
N PHE A 79 6.33 12.27 -5.50
CA PHE A 79 4.91 12.11 -5.21
C PHE A 79 4.73 11.25 -3.97
N VAL A 80 3.67 11.50 -3.20
CA VAL A 80 3.27 10.63 -2.09
C VAL A 80 1.84 10.16 -2.31
N TYR A 81 1.65 8.85 -2.30
CA TYR A 81 0.35 8.21 -2.36
C TYR A 81 -0.04 7.78 -0.95
N VAL A 82 -1.22 8.18 -0.47
CA VAL A 82 -1.68 7.85 0.88
C VAL A 82 -3.03 7.13 0.82
N ALA A 83 -3.06 5.91 1.33
CA ALA A 83 -4.28 5.11 1.37
C ALA A 83 -5.27 5.67 2.41
N ASP A 84 -6.51 5.86 1.98
CA ASP A 84 -7.66 6.23 2.82
C ASP A 84 -8.54 5.00 3.07
N VAL A 85 -8.34 4.37 4.23
CA VAL A 85 -9.02 3.10 4.54
C VAL A 85 -10.52 3.26 4.77
N SER A 86 -10.97 4.40 5.26
CA SER A 86 -12.37 4.62 5.65
C SER A 86 -13.13 5.49 4.64
N GLY A 87 -12.42 6.21 3.77
CA GLY A 87 -12.99 6.91 2.63
C GLY A 87 -12.82 6.19 1.29
N PHE A 88 -12.11 5.06 1.25
CA PHE A 88 -11.95 4.19 0.08
C PHE A 88 -11.33 4.89 -1.13
N GLY A 89 -10.24 5.62 -0.89
CA GLY A 89 -9.55 6.41 -1.90
C GLY A 89 -8.05 6.46 -1.68
N ILE A 90 -7.34 7.09 -2.62
CA ILE A 90 -5.92 7.40 -2.48
C ILE A 90 -5.76 8.91 -2.57
N LEU A 91 -5.14 9.52 -1.57
CA LEU A 91 -4.65 10.89 -1.68
C LEU A 91 -3.35 10.87 -2.46
N VAL A 92 -3.24 11.72 -3.46
CA VAL A 92 -2.00 11.96 -4.21
C VAL A 92 -1.49 13.34 -3.82
N VAL A 93 -0.24 13.42 -3.39
CA VAL A 93 0.46 14.67 -3.08
C VAL A 93 1.59 14.85 -4.08
N ASP A 94 1.53 15.93 -4.84
CA ASP A 94 2.58 16.42 -5.73
C ASP A 94 3.45 17.38 -4.92
N VAL A 95 4.59 16.88 -4.43
CA VAL A 95 5.44 17.62 -3.47
C VAL A 95 6.08 18.84 -4.13
N ALA A 96 6.46 18.73 -5.40
CA ALA A 96 7.12 19.81 -6.13
C ALA A 96 6.19 21.02 -6.33
N ASN A 97 4.89 20.78 -6.53
CA ASN A 97 3.90 21.83 -6.75
C ASN A 97 3.04 22.13 -5.50
N ASP A 98 3.36 21.52 -4.35
CA ASP A 98 2.63 21.64 -3.08
C ASP A 98 1.10 21.56 -3.22
N ARG A 99 0.64 20.54 -3.97
CA ARG A 99 -0.79 20.33 -4.24
C ARG A 99 -1.19 18.88 -4.05
N SER A 100 -2.46 18.66 -3.76
CA SER A 100 -3.00 17.32 -3.58
C SER A 100 -4.36 17.14 -4.23
N TRP A 101 -4.69 15.91 -4.56
CA TRP A 101 -6.03 15.51 -4.99
C TRP A 101 -6.39 14.11 -4.50
N ARG A 102 -7.68 13.84 -4.49
CA ARG A 102 -8.23 12.54 -4.13
C ARG A 102 -8.53 11.74 -5.39
N VAL A 103 -8.01 10.52 -5.45
CA VAL A 103 -8.39 9.52 -6.46
C VAL A 103 -9.33 8.51 -5.82
N THR A 104 -10.41 8.18 -6.51
CA THR A 104 -11.39 7.17 -6.09
C THR A 104 -11.61 6.17 -7.21
N HIS A 105 -11.75 4.91 -6.85
CA HIS A 105 -12.02 3.84 -7.80
C HIS A 105 -12.68 2.67 -7.09
N ARG A 106 -13.56 1.93 -7.77
CA ARG A 106 -14.28 0.78 -7.18
C ARG A 106 -13.36 -0.29 -6.57
N LEU A 107 -12.13 -0.42 -7.07
CA LEU A 107 -11.13 -1.37 -6.56
C LEU A 107 -10.46 -0.93 -5.24
N MET A 108 -10.75 0.28 -4.76
CA MET A 108 -10.30 0.77 -3.45
C MET A 108 -11.31 0.48 -2.34
N PHE A 109 -12.50 -0.04 -2.68
CA PHE A 109 -13.57 -0.34 -1.75
C PHE A 109 -13.35 -1.71 -1.09
N PRO A 110 -13.83 -1.89 0.16
CA PRO A 110 -13.90 -3.19 0.79
C PRO A 110 -14.90 -4.10 0.04
N PHE A 111 -14.62 -5.40 0.04
CA PHE A 111 -15.49 -6.42 -0.51
C PHE A 111 -16.24 -7.10 0.64
N PRO A 112 -17.59 -7.00 0.70
CA PRO A 112 -18.37 -7.48 1.85
C PRO A 112 -18.12 -8.94 2.23
N ASN A 113 -17.88 -9.81 1.25
CA ASN A 113 -17.59 -11.24 1.47
C ASN A 113 -16.23 -11.49 2.17
N HIS A 114 -15.40 -10.45 2.35
CA HIS A 114 -14.09 -10.49 3.00
C HIS A 114 -13.99 -9.51 4.16
N GLY A 115 -15.13 -9.01 4.67
CA GLY A 115 -15.18 -8.10 5.82
C GLY A 115 -14.91 -8.76 7.17
N THR A 116 -15.09 -10.08 7.27
CA THR A 116 -14.81 -10.84 8.49
C THR A 116 -13.39 -11.38 8.46
N PHE A 117 -12.64 -11.12 9.54
CA PHE A 117 -11.29 -11.59 9.75
C PHE A 117 -11.30 -12.63 10.86
N THR A 118 -10.61 -13.76 10.65
CA THR A 118 -10.37 -14.76 11.68
C THR A 118 -8.86 -14.95 11.83
N ILE A 119 -8.35 -14.78 13.05
CA ILE A 119 -6.93 -14.96 13.36
C ILE A 119 -6.84 -15.71 14.69
N GLU A 120 -6.26 -16.91 14.67
CA GLU A 120 -6.12 -17.74 15.88
C GLU A 120 -7.44 -18.00 16.61
N GLY A 121 -8.51 -18.26 15.84
CA GLY A 121 -9.84 -18.58 16.37
C GLY A 121 -10.65 -17.38 16.88
N GLU A 122 -10.10 -16.17 16.86
CA GLU A 122 -10.86 -14.95 17.16
C GLU A 122 -11.31 -14.28 15.87
N SER A 123 -12.60 -13.92 15.82
CA SER A 123 -13.23 -13.29 14.65
C SER A 123 -13.70 -11.88 14.97
N PHE A 124 -13.54 -10.97 14.01
CA PHE A 124 -14.07 -9.61 14.05
C PHE A 124 -14.40 -9.11 12.64
N ASP A 125 -15.31 -8.14 12.54
CA ASP A 125 -15.66 -7.51 11.27
C ASP A 125 -14.96 -6.15 11.14
N LEU A 126 -14.39 -5.90 9.96
CA LEU A 126 -13.73 -4.64 9.64
C LEU A 126 -13.81 -4.36 8.13
N MET A 127 -14.55 -3.33 7.74
CA MET A 127 -14.80 -2.98 6.33
C MET A 127 -13.83 -1.92 5.81
N ASP A 128 -12.55 -2.09 6.10
CA ASP A 128 -11.51 -1.17 5.63
C ASP A 128 -11.23 -1.38 4.13
N GLY A 129 -11.20 -0.28 3.38
CA GLY A 129 -10.84 -0.23 1.97
C GLY A 129 -9.33 -0.28 1.75
N VAL A 130 -8.86 0.39 0.70
CA VAL A 130 -7.44 0.42 0.30
C VAL A 130 -6.52 0.67 1.52
N LEU A 131 -5.56 -0.23 1.72
CA LEU A 131 -4.66 -0.22 2.88
C LEU A 131 -3.22 -0.57 2.50
N GLY A 132 -3.04 -1.74 1.87
CA GLY A 132 -1.75 -2.22 1.41
C GLY A 132 -1.40 -1.59 0.08
N MET A 133 -0.19 -1.05 -0.03
CA MET A 133 0.31 -0.44 -1.26
C MET A 133 1.83 -0.66 -1.37
N ALA A 134 2.29 -1.03 -2.57
CA ALA A 134 3.71 -1.17 -2.88
C ALA A 134 4.04 -0.64 -4.27
N LEU A 135 5.13 0.12 -4.38
CA LEU A 135 5.64 0.57 -5.68
C LEU A 135 6.57 -0.47 -6.30
N SER A 136 6.46 -0.67 -7.61
CA SER A 136 7.48 -1.40 -8.38
C SER A 136 8.84 -0.70 -8.28
N PRO A 137 9.97 -1.41 -8.48
CA PRO A 137 11.28 -0.77 -8.60
C PRO A 137 11.26 0.39 -9.61
N TYR A 138 11.85 1.53 -9.24
CA TYR A 138 12.00 2.65 -10.16
C TYR A 138 13.09 2.34 -11.18
N ARG A 139 12.85 2.70 -12.44
CA ARG A 139 13.82 2.64 -13.53
C ARG A 139 13.81 4.00 -14.21
N PRO A 140 14.92 4.76 -14.24
CA PRO A 140 14.96 6.07 -14.86
C PRO A 140 14.36 6.08 -16.27
N GLY A 141 13.53 7.07 -16.55
CA GLY A 141 12.83 7.22 -17.84
C GLY A 141 11.66 6.25 -18.06
N ARG A 142 11.30 5.42 -17.08
CA ARG A 142 10.11 4.54 -17.13
C ARG A 142 9.14 4.87 -16.02
N ASP A 143 7.86 4.65 -16.29
CA ASP A 143 6.82 4.78 -15.27
C ASP A 143 6.79 3.58 -14.33
N ARG A 144 6.30 3.78 -13.11
CA ARG A 144 6.17 2.75 -12.08
C ARG A 144 4.75 2.23 -11.99
N TYR A 145 4.62 1.03 -11.43
CA TYR A 145 3.35 0.52 -10.96
C TYR A 145 3.18 0.78 -9.48
N LEU A 146 1.97 1.13 -9.08
CA LEU A 146 1.50 0.98 -7.72
C LEU A 146 0.63 -0.29 -7.68
N TYR A 147 1.08 -1.27 -6.90
CA TYR A 147 0.30 -2.42 -6.44
C TYR A 147 -0.46 -2.01 -5.19
N PHE A 148 -1.70 -2.47 -5.05
CA PHE A 148 -2.52 -2.14 -3.90
C PHE A 148 -3.73 -3.07 -3.73
N HIS A 149 -4.23 -3.13 -2.50
CA HIS A 149 -5.47 -3.82 -2.17
C HIS A 149 -6.22 -3.16 -1.02
N ALA A 150 -7.52 -3.42 -0.98
CA ALA A 150 -8.33 -3.17 0.21
C ALA A 150 -8.04 -4.21 1.29
N LEU A 151 -8.11 -3.81 2.57
CA LEU A 151 -7.90 -4.72 3.69
C LEU A 151 -8.96 -5.83 3.69
N ALA A 152 -10.24 -5.46 3.53
CA ALA A 152 -11.33 -6.41 3.34
C ALA A 152 -11.40 -6.89 1.88
N SER A 153 -10.33 -7.53 1.39
CA SER A 153 -10.25 -8.09 0.04
C SER A 153 -9.16 -9.16 -0.05
N VAL A 154 -9.31 -10.05 -1.04
CA VAL A 154 -8.26 -11.00 -1.46
C VAL A 154 -7.70 -10.65 -2.86
N THR A 155 -8.24 -9.62 -3.49
CA THR A 155 -7.83 -9.15 -4.83
C THR A 155 -6.65 -8.20 -4.72
N GLU A 156 -5.65 -8.41 -5.57
CA GLU A 156 -4.56 -7.47 -5.78
C GLU A 156 -4.87 -6.60 -7.00
N ASN A 157 -4.51 -5.31 -6.95
CA ASN A 157 -4.80 -4.36 -8.00
C ASN A 157 -3.52 -3.65 -8.44
N VAL A 158 -3.55 -3.06 -9.63
CA VAL A 158 -2.39 -2.38 -10.19
C VAL A 158 -2.79 -1.19 -11.03
N VAL A 159 -2.00 -0.12 -10.91
CA VAL A 159 -2.13 1.10 -11.71
C VAL A 159 -0.76 1.65 -12.07
N ARG A 160 -0.64 2.23 -13.26
CA ARG A 160 0.54 3.03 -13.62
C ARG A 160 0.52 4.35 -12.87
N THR A 161 1.58 4.68 -12.14
CA THR A 161 1.69 5.91 -11.36
C THR A 161 1.43 7.17 -12.18
N LYS A 162 1.76 7.22 -13.49
CA LYS A 162 1.39 8.36 -14.37
C LYS A 162 -0.12 8.67 -14.41
N VAL A 163 -0.97 7.67 -14.16
CA VAL A 163 -2.42 7.85 -14.09
C VAL A 163 -2.77 8.61 -12.82
N LEU A 164 -2.24 8.16 -11.67
CA LEU A 164 -2.51 8.80 -10.37
C LEU A 164 -1.95 10.23 -10.32
N ARG A 165 -0.81 10.46 -10.98
CA ARG A 165 -0.14 11.76 -11.09
C ARG A 165 -0.85 12.74 -12.03
N ASN A 166 -1.89 12.32 -12.75
CA ASN A 166 -2.68 13.19 -13.62
C ASN A 166 -3.54 14.13 -12.76
N ASP A 167 -3.41 15.43 -12.96
CA ASP A 167 -4.11 16.44 -12.16
C ASP A 167 -5.57 16.65 -12.56
N SER A 168 -6.07 16.02 -13.64
CA SER A 168 -7.51 15.98 -13.94
C SER A 168 -8.36 15.38 -12.80
N PHE A 169 -7.75 14.61 -11.91
CA PHE A 169 -8.41 14.10 -10.70
C PHE A 169 -8.75 15.19 -9.68
N ILE A 170 -8.16 16.40 -9.80
CA ILE A 170 -8.54 17.58 -9.01
C ILE A 170 -10.01 17.95 -9.32
N GLU A 171 -10.42 17.90 -10.58
CA GLU A 171 -11.77 18.25 -11.02
C GLU A 171 -12.75 17.08 -10.84
N ASN A 172 -12.29 15.85 -11.11
CA ASN A 172 -13.09 14.64 -11.00
C ASN A 172 -12.30 13.51 -10.32
N PRO A 173 -12.59 13.15 -9.06
CA PRO A 173 -11.93 12.05 -8.35
C PRO A 173 -12.00 10.68 -9.02
N ASN A 174 -12.82 10.51 -10.06
CA ASN A 174 -12.91 9.30 -10.88
C ASN A 174 -12.74 9.63 -12.38
N ALA A 175 -11.80 10.52 -12.73
CA ALA A 175 -11.56 10.99 -14.09
C ALA A 175 -11.20 9.86 -15.08
N GLU A 176 -10.50 8.82 -14.63
CA GLU A 176 -10.06 7.68 -15.45
C GLU A 176 -10.55 6.34 -14.88
N PRO A 177 -11.86 6.03 -14.96
CA PRO A 177 -12.47 4.88 -14.28
C PRO A 177 -12.06 3.50 -14.84
N LYS A 178 -11.23 3.46 -15.89
CA LYS A 178 -10.81 2.23 -16.59
C LYS A 178 -9.29 2.03 -16.61
N SER A 179 -8.53 2.93 -15.97
CA SER A 179 -7.07 2.88 -15.96
C SER A 179 -6.49 2.08 -14.79
N ILE A 180 -7.33 1.67 -13.84
CA ILE A 180 -6.98 0.88 -12.66
C ILE A 180 -7.52 -0.53 -12.84
N ASN A 181 -6.66 -1.53 -12.70
CA ASN A 181 -6.99 -2.91 -13.06
C ASN A 181 -6.78 -3.85 -11.87
N ALA A 182 -7.60 -4.90 -11.80
CA ALA A 182 -7.44 -6.00 -10.85
C ALA A 182 -6.63 -7.13 -11.51
N PHE A 183 -5.82 -7.84 -10.72
CA PHE A 183 -5.30 -9.13 -11.17
C PHE A 183 -6.44 -10.16 -11.27
N PRO A 184 -6.37 -11.08 -12.24
CA PRO A 184 -7.48 -12.02 -12.51
C PRO A 184 -7.62 -13.12 -11.45
N ASP A 185 -6.54 -13.45 -10.74
CA ASP A 185 -6.54 -14.43 -9.66
C ASP A 185 -6.43 -13.73 -8.30
N GLU A 186 -6.79 -14.43 -7.24
CA GLU A 186 -6.87 -13.90 -5.88
C GLU A 186 -5.90 -14.61 -4.93
N ARG A 187 -5.48 -13.87 -3.89
CA ARG A 187 -4.83 -14.48 -2.73
C ARG A 187 -5.77 -15.49 -2.04
N PRO A 188 -5.22 -16.43 -1.27
CA PRO A 188 -6.05 -17.38 -0.52
C PRO A 188 -6.69 -16.76 0.73
N ASN A 189 -6.21 -15.61 1.21
CA ASN A 189 -6.71 -14.92 2.40
C ASN A 189 -6.44 -13.40 2.29
N GLN A 190 -7.07 -12.59 3.14
CA GLN A 190 -6.83 -11.15 3.24
C GLN A 190 -5.38 -10.86 3.64
N ALA A 191 -4.90 -9.67 3.27
CA ALA A 191 -3.58 -9.18 3.64
C ALA A 191 -3.66 -7.72 4.09
N ALA A 192 -2.90 -7.36 5.13
CA ALA A 192 -2.79 -5.97 5.58
C ALA A 192 -1.70 -5.24 4.80
N ALA A 193 -0.48 -5.16 5.36
CA ALA A 193 0.62 -4.46 4.73
C ALA A 193 1.35 -5.32 3.69
N GLU A 194 1.97 -4.64 2.73
CA GLU A 194 2.83 -5.23 1.72
C GLU A 194 4.02 -4.30 1.41
N ALA A 195 5.07 -4.87 0.84
CA ALA A 195 6.22 -4.13 0.33
C ALA A 195 6.86 -4.88 -0.84
N MET A 196 7.55 -4.16 -1.72
CA MET A 196 8.25 -4.75 -2.85
C MET A 196 9.75 -4.45 -2.77
N ASP A 197 10.60 -5.44 -3.04
CA ASP A 197 12.05 -5.26 -3.10
C ASP A 197 12.52 -4.67 -4.44
N ARG A 198 13.84 -4.48 -4.58
CA ARG A 198 14.44 -3.91 -5.81
C ARG A 198 14.39 -4.87 -7.00
N ASN A 199 14.16 -6.16 -6.73
CA ASN A 199 14.02 -7.22 -7.72
C ASN A 199 12.55 -7.48 -8.08
N GLY A 200 11.64 -6.60 -7.67
CA GLY A 200 10.23 -6.70 -8.00
C GLY A 200 9.51 -7.88 -7.35
N ILE A 201 10.02 -8.38 -6.22
CA ILE A 201 9.37 -9.40 -5.40
C ILE A 201 8.50 -8.68 -4.37
N LEU A 202 7.19 -8.95 -4.42
CA LEU A 202 6.20 -8.46 -3.47
C LEU A 202 6.16 -9.38 -2.26
N TYR A 203 6.13 -8.81 -1.05
CA TYR A 203 5.97 -9.50 0.23
C TYR A 203 4.71 -9.03 0.91
N PHE A 204 3.92 -9.96 1.43
CA PHE A 204 2.65 -9.66 2.11
C PHE A 204 2.36 -10.69 3.20
N GLY A 205 1.63 -10.29 4.23
CA GLY A 205 1.21 -11.17 5.32
C GLY A 205 -0.24 -11.62 5.18
N LEU A 206 -0.48 -12.93 5.24
CA LEU A 206 -1.82 -13.52 5.24
C LEU A 206 -2.33 -13.76 6.66
N MET A 207 -3.65 -13.67 6.86
CA MET A 207 -4.26 -13.69 8.19
C MET A 207 -4.45 -15.09 8.79
N GLU A 208 -4.86 -16.09 7.99
CA GLU A 208 -5.11 -17.45 8.47
C GLU A 208 -4.65 -18.53 7.47
N PRO A 209 -3.74 -19.44 7.87
CA PRO A 209 -2.91 -19.33 9.07
C PRO A 209 -1.98 -18.09 8.98
N PRO A 210 -1.67 -17.42 10.09
CA PRO A 210 -0.80 -16.25 10.08
C PRO A 210 0.58 -16.55 9.49
N SER A 211 0.91 -15.88 8.39
CA SER A 211 2.08 -16.23 7.57
C SER A 211 2.58 -15.07 6.71
N ILE A 212 3.85 -15.10 6.33
CA ILE A 212 4.48 -14.17 5.38
C ILE A 212 4.74 -14.90 4.07
N TRP A 213 4.32 -14.29 2.97
CA TRP A 213 4.39 -14.84 1.61
C TRP A 213 5.12 -13.88 0.68
N CYS A 214 5.56 -14.41 -0.45
CA CYS A 214 6.10 -13.63 -1.55
C CYS A 214 5.49 -14.00 -2.89
N TRP A 215 5.58 -13.06 -3.83
CA TRP A 215 5.27 -13.23 -5.24
C TRP A 215 6.25 -12.44 -6.10
N ASN A 216 6.81 -13.06 -7.13
CA ASN A 216 7.67 -12.35 -8.09
C ASN A 216 6.82 -11.71 -9.19
N SER A 217 6.85 -10.38 -9.32
CA SER A 217 6.06 -9.64 -10.32
C SER A 217 6.42 -9.93 -11.78
N ALA A 218 7.56 -10.61 -12.02
CA ALA A 218 7.89 -11.13 -13.34
C ALA A 218 7.05 -12.36 -13.71
N SER A 219 6.51 -13.09 -12.73
CA SER A 219 5.68 -14.29 -12.95
C SER A 219 4.18 -13.96 -13.04
N GLU A 220 3.37 -14.90 -13.52
CA GLU A 220 1.91 -14.75 -13.48
C GLU A 220 1.42 -14.57 -12.04
N PHE A 221 0.47 -13.66 -11.82
CA PHE A 221 -0.19 -13.52 -10.52
C PHE A 221 -1.18 -14.68 -10.35
N LYS A 222 -0.72 -15.80 -9.77
CA LYS A 222 -1.50 -17.02 -9.55
C LYS A 222 -1.07 -17.69 -8.26
N ARG A 223 -1.98 -18.41 -7.61
CA ARG A 223 -1.71 -19.15 -6.36
C ARG A 223 -0.48 -20.06 -6.42
N ARG A 224 -0.22 -20.70 -7.57
CA ARG A 224 0.97 -21.54 -7.79
C ARG A 224 2.32 -20.80 -7.71
N ASN A 225 2.30 -19.48 -7.90
CA ASN A 225 3.47 -18.60 -7.87
C ASN A 225 3.54 -17.78 -6.57
N PHE A 226 2.64 -18.03 -5.61
CA PHE A 226 2.75 -17.49 -4.27
C PHE A 226 3.49 -18.51 -3.42
N HIS A 227 4.55 -18.07 -2.75
CA HIS A 227 5.37 -18.96 -1.94
C HIS A 227 5.44 -18.46 -0.51
N GLN A 228 5.15 -19.34 0.43
CA GLN A 228 5.22 -19.07 1.86
C GLN A 228 6.68 -18.97 2.28
N LEU A 229 7.05 -17.88 2.96
CA LEU A 229 8.38 -17.68 3.54
C LEU A 229 8.42 -18.06 5.01
N ALA A 230 7.35 -17.77 5.76
CA ALA A 230 7.24 -18.09 7.17
C ALA A 230 5.77 -18.30 7.56
N VAL A 231 5.53 -19.18 8.54
CA VAL A 231 4.21 -19.39 9.15
C VAL A 231 4.40 -19.58 10.65
N ASN A 232 3.63 -18.85 11.44
CA ASN A 232 3.64 -19.01 12.90
C ASN A 232 2.38 -18.39 13.50
N ARG A 233 1.55 -19.25 14.07
CA ARG A 233 0.28 -18.92 14.72
C ARG A 233 0.43 -17.95 15.91
N GLU A 234 1.54 -17.98 16.63
CA GLU A 234 1.78 -17.11 17.76
C GLU A 234 2.44 -15.79 17.34
N THR A 235 3.49 -15.87 16.53
CA THR A 235 4.40 -14.74 16.33
C THR A 235 4.10 -13.89 15.11
N LEU A 236 3.33 -14.40 14.14
CA LEU A 236 3.03 -13.71 12.86
C LEU A 236 1.58 -13.22 12.75
N GLN A 237 0.85 -13.13 13.87
CA GLN A 237 -0.51 -12.61 13.90
C GLN A 237 -0.57 -11.19 13.34
N PHE A 238 -1.55 -10.92 12.47
CA PHE A 238 -1.83 -9.62 11.83
C PHE A 238 -0.56 -8.81 11.50
N ALA A 239 0.04 -9.07 10.34
CA ALA A 239 1.19 -8.33 9.82
C ALA A 239 0.80 -6.88 9.42
N SER A 240 0.68 -6.01 10.41
CA SER A 240 0.21 -4.62 10.29
C SER A 240 1.17 -3.72 9.51
N GLY A 241 2.46 -4.05 9.51
CA GLY A 241 3.51 -3.33 8.78
C GLY A 241 4.48 -4.30 8.12
N VAL A 242 4.78 -4.05 6.85
CA VAL A 242 5.80 -4.77 6.07
C VAL A 242 6.64 -3.70 5.36
N LYS A 243 7.96 -3.78 5.47
CA LYS A 243 8.90 -2.83 4.86
C LYS A 243 10.09 -3.57 4.28
N VAL A 244 10.57 -3.13 3.13
CA VAL A 244 11.88 -3.51 2.61
C VAL A 244 12.80 -2.33 2.81
N ILE A 245 13.86 -2.51 3.59
CA ILE A 245 14.86 -1.47 3.86
C ILE A 245 16.26 -1.97 3.53
N ASN A 246 17.18 -1.06 3.22
CA ASN A 246 18.59 -1.40 3.15
C ASN A 246 19.21 -1.21 4.53
N ASN A 247 19.96 -2.21 5.01
CA ASN A 247 20.77 -2.04 6.21
C ASN A 247 22.01 -1.19 5.93
N LEU A 248 22.81 -0.92 6.96
CA LEU A 248 24.05 -0.12 6.86
C LEU A 248 25.09 -0.68 5.88
N LYS A 249 24.95 -1.94 5.44
CA LYS A 249 25.82 -2.60 4.46
C LYS A 249 25.21 -2.61 3.04
N GLY A 250 24.06 -1.98 2.83
CA GLY A 250 23.34 -1.96 1.56
C GLY A 250 22.58 -3.26 1.22
N GLU A 251 22.50 -4.20 2.17
CA GLU A 251 21.74 -5.45 1.99
C GLU A 251 20.26 -5.19 2.28
N GLN A 252 19.35 -5.74 1.46
CA GLN A 252 17.92 -5.61 1.72
C GLN A 252 17.47 -6.55 2.83
N GLU A 253 16.71 -5.99 3.77
CA GLU A 253 16.05 -6.70 4.86
C GLU A 253 14.54 -6.52 4.76
N LEU A 254 13.81 -7.59 5.06
CA LEU A 254 12.37 -7.55 5.24
C LEU A 254 12.07 -7.33 6.71
N TRP A 255 11.40 -6.23 7.02
CA TRP A 255 10.96 -5.88 8.37
C TRP A 255 9.44 -6.02 8.47
N VAL A 256 8.97 -6.74 9.48
CA VAL A 256 7.55 -7.04 9.67
C VAL A 256 7.13 -6.70 11.10
N LEU A 257 6.14 -5.82 11.24
CA LEU A 257 5.44 -5.56 12.50
C LEU A 257 4.17 -6.42 12.55
N THR A 258 4.08 -7.25 13.58
CA THR A 258 2.94 -8.13 13.87
C THR A 258 2.31 -7.74 15.20
N SER A 259 0.99 -7.91 15.30
CA SER A 259 0.24 -7.54 16.49
C SER A 259 -0.94 -8.49 16.74
N SER A 260 -1.36 -8.64 17.99
CA SER A 260 -2.63 -9.30 18.33
C SER A 260 -3.83 -8.38 18.07
N PHE A 261 -3.94 -7.84 16.85
CA PHE A 261 -4.97 -6.86 16.47
C PHE A 261 -6.39 -7.39 16.66
N GLN A 262 -6.62 -8.67 16.36
CA GLN A 262 -7.90 -9.33 16.60
C GLN A 262 -8.35 -9.23 18.07
N ARG A 263 -7.39 -9.25 19.02
CA ARG A 263 -7.68 -9.12 20.46
C ARG A 263 -7.99 -7.70 20.89
N VAL A 264 -7.43 -6.73 20.18
CA VAL A 264 -7.83 -5.32 20.36
C VAL A 264 -9.27 -5.14 19.90
N MET A 265 -9.63 -5.73 18.75
CA MET A 265 -10.98 -5.62 18.17
C MET A 265 -12.04 -6.36 19.00
N THR A 266 -11.72 -7.51 19.58
CA THR A 266 -12.64 -8.30 20.42
C THR A 266 -12.62 -7.90 21.90
N GLY A 267 -11.71 -7.00 22.30
CA GLY A 267 -11.53 -6.60 23.70
C GLY A 267 -10.92 -7.69 24.60
N SER A 268 -10.25 -8.69 24.01
CA SER A 268 -9.65 -9.85 24.69
C SER A 268 -8.14 -9.72 24.96
N LEU A 269 -7.57 -8.52 24.79
CA LEU A 269 -6.14 -8.28 24.92
C LEU A 269 -5.64 -8.61 26.33
N ASP A 270 -4.63 -9.47 26.42
CA ASP A 270 -4.01 -9.90 27.67
C ASP A 270 -2.62 -9.25 27.83
N ASN A 271 -2.41 -8.52 28.91
CA ASN A 271 -1.14 -7.83 29.18
C ASN A 271 -0.03 -8.77 29.70
N SER A 272 -0.35 -10.02 30.04
CA SER A 272 0.63 -11.01 30.51
C SER A 272 1.41 -11.69 29.38
N ARG A 273 1.01 -11.46 28.11
CA ARG A 273 1.63 -12.04 26.91
C ARG A 273 2.25 -10.97 26.00
N VAL A 274 3.12 -11.43 25.09
CA VAL A 274 3.67 -10.58 24.04
C VAL A 274 2.63 -10.37 22.92
N ASN A 275 2.08 -9.16 22.84
CA ASN A 275 1.06 -8.78 21.86
C ASN A 275 1.61 -8.11 20.60
N TYR A 276 2.84 -7.57 20.64
CA TYR A 276 3.44 -6.82 19.54
C TYR A 276 4.86 -7.32 19.30
N ARG A 277 5.24 -7.53 18.05
CA ARG A 277 6.58 -8.01 17.67
C ARG A 277 7.06 -7.33 16.40
N ILE A 278 8.36 -7.04 16.33
CA ILE A 278 9.06 -6.63 15.11
C ILE A 278 10.01 -7.76 14.72
N HIS A 279 9.88 -8.23 13.49
CA HIS A 279 10.73 -9.26 12.88
C HIS A 279 11.59 -8.62 11.82
N ALA A 280 12.84 -9.08 11.67
CA ALA A 280 13.75 -8.62 10.64
C ALA A 280 14.61 -9.79 10.16
N GLU A 281 14.76 -9.93 8.84
CA GLU A 281 15.67 -10.90 8.24
C GLU A 281 16.15 -10.38 6.87
N LYS A 282 17.36 -10.77 6.47
CA LYS A 282 17.90 -10.46 5.15
C LYS A 282 17.07 -11.16 4.07
N ILE A 283 16.69 -10.42 3.04
CA ILE A 283 15.89 -10.96 1.93
C ILE A 283 16.60 -12.14 1.26
N ASN A 284 17.92 -12.08 1.10
CA ASN A 284 18.70 -13.18 0.51
C ASN A 284 18.57 -14.48 1.33
N ASN A 285 18.50 -14.39 2.66
CA ASN A 285 18.32 -15.56 3.51
C ASN A 285 16.91 -16.12 3.39
N LEU A 286 15.88 -15.25 3.40
CA LEU A 286 14.49 -15.65 3.20
C LEU A 286 14.25 -16.32 1.85
N LEU A 287 14.95 -15.85 0.81
CA LEU A 287 14.78 -16.31 -0.56
C LEU A 287 15.66 -17.48 -0.97
N ALA A 288 16.65 -17.88 -0.16
CA ALA A 288 17.67 -18.87 -0.52
C ALA A 288 17.09 -20.19 -1.09
N ASN A 289 15.93 -20.62 -0.57
CA ASN A 289 15.21 -21.81 -1.03
C ASN A 289 13.80 -21.51 -1.54
N SER A 290 13.49 -20.24 -1.82
CA SER A 290 12.17 -19.82 -2.27
C SER A 290 12.13 -19.67 -3.80
N PRO A 291 11.12 -20.25 -4.48
CA PRO A 291 10.95 -20.03 -5.91
C PRO A 291 10.67 -18.56 -6.28
N CYS A 292 10.32 -17.69 -5.33
CA CYS A 292 10.18 -16.25 -5.58
C CYS A 292 11.46 -15.59 -6.10
N ALA A 293 12.64 -16.14 -5.79
CA ALA A 293 13.91 -15.64 -6.32
C ALA A 293 14.04 -15.86 -7.85
N ASN A 294 13.27 -16.80 -8.41
CA ASN A 294 13.40 -17.21 -9.79
C ASN A 294 12.64 -16.25 -10.71
N VAL A 295 13.37 -15.60 -11.61
CA VAL A 295 12.79 -14.83 -12.71
C VAL A 295 12.56 -15.77 -13.89
N PRO A 296 11.32 -15.93 -14.40
CA PRO A 296 11.07 -16.76 -15.57
C PRO A 296 11.84 -16.22 -16.80
N LYS A 297 12.36 -17.13 -17.63
CA LYS A 297 13.17 -16.75 -18.80
C LYS A 297 12.41 -15.79 -19.72
N GLY A 298 13.05 -14.67 -20.07
CA GLY A 298 12.49 -13.66 -20.98
C GLY A 298 11.48 -12.70 -20.33
N GLN A 299 11.23 -12.81 -19.02
CA GLN A 299 10.32 -11.93 -18.29
C GLN A 299 11.09 -10.91 -17.44
N ASN A 300 10.50 -9.74 -17.24
CA ASN A 300 11.05 -8.63 -16.46
C ASN A 300 10.07 -8.23 -15.36
N HIS A 301 10.51 -7.45 -14.36
CA HIS A 301 9.61 -6.93 -13.32
C HIS A 301 8.40 -6.20 -13.92
N GLY A 302 7.23 -6.45 -13.34
CA GLY A 302 5.97 -5.93 -13.85
C GLY A 302 5.51 -6.58 -15.17
N TYR A 303 6.07 -7.73 -15.57
CA TYR A 303 5.61 -8.48 -16.75
C TYR A 303 4.10 -8.71 -16.70
N GLN A 304 3.58 -9.26 -15.59
CA GLN A 304 2.14 -9.53 -15.48
C GLN A 304 1.32 -8.23 -15.50
N ALA A 305 1.81 -7.17 -14.87
CA ALA A 305 1.13 -5.87 -14.89
C ALA A 305 1.04 -5.29 -16.32
N ASN A 306 2.07 -5.49 -17.15
CA ASN A 306 2.05 -5.09 -18.57
C ASN A 306 1.02 -5.85 -19.41
N LEU A 307 0.72 -7.12 -19.06
CA LEU A 307 -0.30 -7.89 -19.76
C LEU A 307 -1.73 -7.41 -19.43
N ILE A 308 -1.93 -6.89 -18.23
CA ILE A 308 -3.25 -6.49 -17.73
C ILE A 308 -3.53 -5.02 -18.05
N ILE A 309 -2.50 -4.16 -18.03
CA ILE A 309 -2.66 -2.73 -18.27
C ILE A 309 -2.49 -2.45 -19.77
N PRO A 310 -3.50 -1.87 -20.46
CA PRO A 310 -3.40 -1.52 -21.88
C PRO A 310 -2.16 -0.67 -22.20
N SER A 311 -1.50 -0.97 -23.32
CA SER A 311 -0.21 -0.37 -23.70
C SER A 311 -0.32 1.08 -24.20
N GLU A 312 -1.42 1.48 -24.85
CA GLU A 312 -1.58 2.83 -25.42
C GLU A 312 -3.04 3.33 -25.43
N GLY A 313 -3.19 4.65 -25.23
CA GLY A 313 -4.33 5.47 -25.67
C GLY A 313 -5.74 4.98 -25.36
N TYR A 314 -6.21 5.17 -24.13
CA TYR A 314 -7.65 5.02 -23.88
C TYR A 314 -8.38 6.22 -24.51
N GLN A 315 -9.25 5.95 -25.50
CA GLN A 315 -10.17 6.98 -26.00
C GLN A 315 -11.13 7.36 -24.87
N ARG A 316 -11.27 8.66 -24.59
CA ARG A 316 -12.31 9.23 -23.72
C ARG A 316 -13.69 8.83 -24.25
N GLY A 317 -14.18 7.66 -23.84
CA GLY A 317 -15.58 7.31 -24.02
C GLY A 317 -16.40 8.10 -23.01
N THR A 318 -17.30 8.95 -23.48
CA THR A 318 -18.31 9.60 -22.63
C THR A 318 -19.18 8.52 -21.99
N LEU A 319 -19.02 8.30 -20.68
CA LEU A 319 -19.93 7.49 -19.90
C LEU A 319 -21.08 8.38 -19.41
N ARG A 320 -22.31 7.99 -19.75
CA ARG A 320 -23.52 8.51 -19.11
C ARG A 320 -23.67 7.82 -17.77
N TYR A 321 -23.75 8.59 -16.69
CA TYR A 321 -24.18 8.08 -15.39
C TYR A 321 -25.64 7.62 -15.50
N GLY A 322 -25.87 6.32 -15.35
CA GLY A 322 -27.20 5.76 -15.19
C GLY A 322 -27.56 5.71 -13.71
N ALA A 323 -28.07 6.81 -13.16
CA ALA A 323 -29.06 6.71 -12.09
C ALA A 323 -30.42 6.88 -12.77
N VAL A 324 -31.04 5.76 -13.13
CA VAL A 324 -32.45 5.79 -13.49
C VAL A 324 -33.21 5.86 -12.17
N SER A 325 -33.41 7.09 -11.68
CA SER A 325 -34.45 7.36 -10.69
C SER A 325 -35.78 7.17 -11.40
N TYR A 326 -36.36 5.96 -11.33
CA TYR A 326 -37.80 5.78 -11.51
C TYR A 326 -38.39 5.27 -10.20
N LEU A 327 -39.08 6.22 -9.55
CA LEU A 327 -40.12 6.12 -8.52
C LEU A 327 -39.73 5.52 -7.17
#